data_AF-A0A2N1Q7E0-F1
#
_entry.id   AF-A0A2N1Q7E0-F1
#
_cell.length_a   1.000
_cell.length_b   1.000
_cell.length_c   1.000
_cell.angle_alpha   90.00
_cell.angle_beta   90.00
_cell.angle_gamma   90.00
#
_symmetry.space_group_name_H-M   'P 1'
#
loop_
_entity.id
_entity.type
_entity.pdbx_description
1 polymer ?
#
loop_
_entity_poly.entity_id
_entity_poly.type
_entity_poly.pdbx_seq_one_letter_code
_entity_poly.pdbx_strand_id
1 'polypeptide(L)'
;MAKLFKYVIVIVLFTMFTFGIVYAGSSNMLLADIEIVDNYPYINQLLLESSRYTQTDDVPAQVLDDYHNLYTLSYTPLELDTLGFELMFDTDDLEVYFEKDSFSIMIKNKETGYFWSSRPEYQGISGTREDNTANRNLMNSGLWVDYFIAQNVTTSTLTTASLYTIAEVKYANDGSITAENPDHLRPYILETGSYINRNVSVEVTNQTATSFATHVDIKELDFEFDVEMSINDGAFEVYIPSESIIEDGDLYRLTGIQLFPYLGASREANVPGYMMIPDGVGALVRLNQRYNTYFQARFYGADFGYNASTLPQLS
;
A
#
# COMPACT_ATOMS: atom_id res chain seq x y z
N MET A 1 20.74 31.97 -75.45
CA MET A 1 20.21 30.88 -74.60
C MET A 1 20.67 30.95 -73.15
N ALA A 2 21.95 31.19 -72.83
CA ALA A 2 22.44 31.18 -71.43
C ALA A 2 21.81 32.24 -70.49
N LYS A 3 21.42 33.43 -70.99
CA LYS A 3 20.74 34.44 -70.16
C LYS A 3 19.32 34.04 -69.77
N LEU A 4 18.58 33.38 -70.67
CA LEU A 4 17.21 32.94 -70.41
C LEU A 4 17.18 31.86 -69.31
N PHE A 5 18.16 30.94 -69.34
CA PHE A 5 18.28 29.86 -68.36
C PHE A 5 18.52 30.37 -66.92
N LYS A 6 19.28 31.47 -66.77
CA LYS A 6 19.48 32.10 -65.45
C LYS A 6 18.19 32.69 -64.88
N TYR A 7 17.34 33.30 -65.72
CA TYR A 7 16.05 33.83 -65.27
C TYR A 7 15.07 32.72 -64.86
N VAL A 8 15.09 31.58 -65.55
CA VAL A 8 14.26 30.42 -65.18
C VAL A 8 14.65 29.86 -63.82
N ILE A 9 15.94 29.75 -63.51
CA ILE A 9 16.41 29.27 -62.20
C ILE A 9 15.99 30.24 -61.07
N VAL A 10 16.08 31.55 -61.30
CA VAL A 10 15.67 32.55 -60.31
C VAL A 10 14.16 32.48 -60.05
N ILE A 11 13.35 32.29 -61.09
CA ILE A 11 11.89 32.13 -60.94
C ILE A 11 11.56 30.87 -60.15
N VAL A 12 12.22 29.73 -60.45
CA VAL A 12 12.01 28.47 -59.72
C VAL A 12 12.36 28.61 -58.24
N LEU A 13 13.51 29.22 -57.93
CA LEU A 13 13.92 29.48 -56.56
C LEU A 13 12.96 30.42 -55.83
N PHE A 14 12.44 31.45 -56.50
CA PHE A 14 11.47 32.37 -55.92
C PHE A 14 10.13 31.66 -55.63
N THR A 15 9.66 30.80 -56.54
CA THR A 15 8.45 29.98 -56.30
C THR A 15 8.65 28.97 -55.16
N MET A 16 9.80 28.31 -55.06
CA MET A 16 10.08 27.40 -53.93
C MET A 16 10.12 28.16 -52.59
N PHE A 17 10.66 29.38 -52.59
CA PHE A 17 10.70 30.23 -51.39
C PHE A 17 9.29 30.67 -50.98
N THR A 18 8.43 31.06 -51.93
CA THR A 18 7.03 31.41 -51.63
C THR A 18 6.22 30.21 -51.13
N PHE A 19 6.45 29.00 -51.66
CA PHE A 19 5.81 27.79 -51.15
C PHE A 19 6.33 27.40 -49.76
N GLY A 20 7.61 27.60 -49.48
CA GLY A 20 8.19 27.40 -48.15
C GLY A 20 7.61 28.33 -47.09
N ILE A 21 7.37 29.60 -47.43
CA ILE A 21 6.72 30.58 -46.53
C ILE A 21 5.24 30.25 -46.33
N VAL A 22 4.52 29.82 -47.37
CA VAL A 22 3.10 29.41 -47.24
C VAL A 22 2.97 28.13 -46.41
N TYR A 23 3.88 27.17 -46.56
CA TYR A 23 3.92 25.96 -45.73
C TYR A 23 4.28 26.30 -44.28
N ALA A 24 5.29 27.15 -44.05
CA ALA A 24 5.69 27.59 -42.71
C ALA A 24 4.66 28.51 -42.04
N GLY A 25 3.89 29.29 -42.81
CA GLY A 25 2.82 30.18 -42.35
C GLY A 25 1.44 29.51 -42.24
N SER A 26 1.34 28.22 -42.58
CA SER A 26 0.12 27.41 -42.37
C SER A 26 0.04 26.80 -40.97
N SER A 27 0.84 27.31 -40.01
CA SER A 27 0.54 27.09 -38.61
C SER A 27 -0.86 27.64 -38.33
N ASN A 28 -1.81 26.72 -38.20
CA ASN A 28 -3.13 26.95 -37.66
C ASN A 28 -2.97 27.60 -36.28
N MET A 29 -2.88 28.92 -36.26
CA MET A 29 -2.98 29.71 -35.06
C MET A 29 -4.15 30.65 -35.26
N LEU A 30 -5.34 30.16 -34.98
CA LEU A 30 -6.40 30.91 -34.32
C LEU A 30 -7.58 29.99 -33.95
N LEU A 31 -7.77 29.87 -32.64
CA LEU A 31 -9.02 29.53 -31.92
C LEU A 31 -9.40 28.05 -31.83
N ALA A 32 -8.59 27.26 -31.11
CA ALA A 32 -9.12 26.12 -30.33
C ALA A 32 -8.17 25.62 -29.22
N ASP A 33 -7.37 26.48 -28.59
CA ASP A 33 -6.65 26.12 -27.35
C ASP A 33 -7.06 27.11 -26.26
N ILE A 34 -8.32 27.00 -25.83
CA ILE A 34 -8.52 27.00 -24.39
C ILE A 34 -8.03 25.60 -24.03
N GLU A 35 -6.79 25.47 -23.55
CA GLU A 35 -6.42 24.31 -22.74
C GLU A 35 -7.42 24.31 -21.59
N ILE A 36 -8.53 23.60 -21.79
CA ILE A 36 -9.13 22.85 -20.71
C ILE A 36 -7.95 22.01 -20.25
N VAL A 37 -7.43 22.33 -19.07
CA VAL A 37 -6.54 21.44 -18.36
C VAL A 37 -7.38 20.18 -18.14
N ASP A 38 -7.35 19.29 -19.13
CA ASP A 38 -7.95 17.98 -19.05
C ASP A 38 -7.12 17.28 -17.99
N ASN A 39 -7.71 17.20 -16.80
CA ASN A 39 -7.22 16.38 -15.71
C ASN A 39 -6.99 14.97 -16.28
N TYR A 40 -5.73 14.65 -16.55
CA TYR A 40 -5.18 13.32 -16.79
C TYR A 40 -5.64 12.60 -18.08
N PRO A 41 -4.95 12.81 -19.23
CA PRO A 41 -5.25 12.07 -20.46
C PRO A 41 -5.01 10.55 -20.37
N TYR A 42 -4.21 10.07 -19.40
CA TYR A 42 -4.00 8.62 -19.18
C TYR A 42 -5.12 7.96 -18.36
N ILE A 43 -5.87 8.74 -17.57
CA ILE A 43 -6.96 8.23 -16.74
C ILE A 43 -8.23 7.91 -17.58
N ASN A 44 -8.25 8.28 -18.86
CA ASN A 44 -9.48 8.52 -19.62
C ASN A 44 -10.08 7.35 -20.42
N GLN A 45 -9.82 6.08 -20.10
CA GLN A 45 -10.69 5.03 -20.69
C GLN A 45 -10.79 3.70 -19.95
N LEU A 46 -9.82 3.33 -19.12
CA LEU A 46 -9.86 2.09 -18.34
C LEU A 46 -9.97 2.30 -16.83
N LEU A 47 -9.78 3.53 -16.34
CA LEU A 47 -9.76 3.83 -14.91
C LEU A 47 -10.92 4.72 -14.43
N LEU A 48 -11.54 5.46 -15.35
CA LEU A 48 -12.78 6.20 -15.12
C LEU A 48 -13.96 5.53 -15.82
N GLU A 49 -14.29 4.30 -15.45
CA GLU A 49 -15.72 4.02 -15.28
C GLU A 49 -16.20 4.81 -14.04
N SER A 50 -16.20 6.14 -14.17
CA SER A 50 -16.40 7.06 -13.06
C SER A 50 -17.88 7.23 -12.77
N SER A 51 -18.25 6.86 -11.54
CA SER A 51 -19.03 7.59 -10.53
C SER A 51 -20.39 8.21 -10.87
N ARG A 52 -20.85 8.26 -12.12
CA ARG A 52 -22.16 8.90 -12.38
C ARG A 52 -23.33 8.03 -11.92
N TYR A 53 -23.10 6.73 -11.78
CA TYR A 53 -23.96 5.78 -11.09
C TYR A 53 -23.04 4.73 -10.48
N THR A 54 -22.98 4.62 -9.15
CA THR A 54 -22.51 3.41 -8.48
C THR A 54 -23.42 2.27 -8.93
N GLN A 55 -23.10 1.64 -10.06
CA GLN A 55 -23.82 0.47 -10.51
C GLN A 55 -23.55 -0.62 -9.48
N THR A 56 -24.61 -1.34 -9.11
CA THR A 56 -24.47 -2.57 -8.31
C THR A 56 -23.49 -3.47 -9.04
N ASP A 57 -22.51 -3.98 -8.31
CA ASP A 57 -21.56 -4.93 -8.88
C ASP A 57 -22.33 -6.21 -9.25
N ASP A 58 -22.23 -6.65 -10.50
CA ASP A 58 -22.79 -7.93 -10.92
C ASP A 58 -21.69 -8.98 -10.78
N VAL A 59 -21.55 -9.52 -9.57
CA VAL A 59 -20.56 -10.55 -9.27
C VAL A 59 -21.14 -11.90 -9.69
N PRO A 60 -20.45 -12.67 -10.56
CA PRO A 60 -20.92 -14.00 -10.95
C PRO A 60 -21.14 -14.90 -9.72
N ALA A 61 -22.24 -15.67 -9.70
CA ALA A 61 -22.59 -16.51 -8.56
C ALA A 61 -21.44 -17.45 -8.12
N GLN A 62 -20.71 -18.01 -9.08
CA GLN A 62 -19.55 -18.86 -8.79
C GLN A 62 -18.45 -18.12 -8.01
N VAL A 63 -18.20 -16.85 -8.31
CA VAL A 63 -17.19 -16.04 -7.61
C VAL A 63 -17.64 -15.75 -6.17
N LEU A 64 -18.93 -15.52 -5.96
CA LEU A 64 -19.50 -15.37 -4.61
C LEU A 64 -19.40 -16.68 -3.81
N ASP A 65 -19.72 -17.81 -4.44
CA ASP A 65 -19.60 -19.12 -3.82
C ASP A 65 -18.13 -19.43 -3.45
N ASP A 66 -17.18 -19.15 -4.35
CA ASP A 66 -15.76 -19.34 -4.08
C ASP A 66 -15.28 -18.41 -2.96
N TYR A 67 -15.72 -17.15 -2.94
CA TYR A 67 -15.42 -16.21 -1.86
C TYR A 67 -15.91 -16.73 -0.49
N HIS A 68 -17.17 -17.15 -0.40
CA HIS A 68 -17.74 -17.64 0.85
C HIS A 68 -17.10 -18.94 1.35
N ASN A 69 -16.68 -19.81 0.43
CA ASN A 69 -16.15 -21.12 0.79
C ASN A 69 -14.61 -21.13 1.00
N LEU A 70 -13.88 -20.26 0.30
CA LEU A 70 -12.41 -20.33 0.23
C LEU A 70 -11.71 -19.06 0.72
N TYR A 71 -12.37 -17.89 0.61
CA TYR A 71 -11.74 -16.58 0.85
C TYR A 71 -12.48 -15.72 1.89
N THR A 72 -13.23 -16.38 2.78
CA THR A 72 -13.76 -15.77 4.01
C THR A 72 -12.85 -16.14 5.18
N LEU A 73 -12.32 -15.12 5.86
CA LEU A 73 -11.30 -15.33 6.88
C LEU A 73 -11.94 -15.91 8.14
N SER A 74 -11.35 -16.98 8.66
CA SER A 74 -11.83 -17.65 9.86
C SER A 74 -10.65 -18.23 10.61
N TYR A 75 -10.52 -17.87 11.89
CA TYR A 75 -9.57 -18.45 12.81
C TYR A 75 -10.28 -19.02 14.03
N THR A 76 -9.86 -20.21 14.43
CA THR A 76 -10.21 -20.79 15.72
C THR A 76 -9.39 -20.12 16.83
N PRO A 77 -9.88 -20.13 18.09
CA PRO A 77 -9.09 -19.61 19.22
C PRO A 77 -7.72 -20.28 19.38
N LEU A 78 -7.61 -21.57 19.02
CA LEU A 78 -6.33 -22.30 19.07
C LEU A 78 -5.36 -21.82 17.99
N GLU A 79 -5.84 -21.50 16.79
CA GLU A 79 -4.99 -20.95 15.72
C GLU A 79 -4.49 -19.55 16.06
N LEU A 80 -5.35 -18.70 16.65
CA LEU A 80 -4.94 -17.39 17.15
C LEU A 80 -3.85 -17.51 18.23
N ASP A 81 -4.05 -18.39 19.21
CA ASP A 81 -3.05 -18.68 20.25
C ASP A 81 -1.73 -19.22 19.66
N THR A 82 -1.82 -20.14 18.68
CA THR A 82 -0.65 -20.68 17.97
C THR A 82 0.14 -19.60 17.24
N LEU A 83 -0.56 -18.59 16.72
CA LEU A 83 0.03 -17.45 16.04
C LEU A 83 0.49 -16.34 17.00
N GLY A 84 0.25 -16.48 18.31
CA GLY A 84 0.62 -15.49 19.33
C GLY A 84 -0.36 -14.31 19.49
N PHE A 85 -1.55 -14.39 18.87
CA PHE A 85 -2.56 -13.34 19.01
C PHE A 85 -3.22 -13.41 20.38
N GLU A 86 -3.16 -12.30 21.11
CA GLU A 86 -3.82 -12.11 22.40
C GLU A 86 -5.09 -11.28 22.22
N LEU A 87 -6.17 -11.63 22.94
CA LEU A 87 -7.40 -10.84 22.94
C LEU A 87 -7.17 -9.54 23.73
N MET A 88 -7.24 -8.40 23.05
CA MET A 88 -7.08 -7.08 23.65
C MET A 88 -8.40 -6.55 24.22
N PHE A 89 -9.48 -6.60 23.42
CA PHE A 89 -10.83 -6.19 23.84
C PHE A 89 -11.89 -7.09 23.25
N ASP A 90 -12.99 -7.23 24.00
CA ASP A 90 -14.23 -7.88 23.59
C ASP A 90 -15.38 -6.94 23.95
N THR A 91 -15.90 -6.26 22.94
CA THR A 91 -17.06 -5.36 23.03
C THR A 91 -18.31 -6.09 22.55
N ASP A 92 -19.49 -5.47 22.63
CA ASP A 92 -20.71 -6.09 22.11
C ASP A 92 -20.64 -6.34 20.58
N ASP A 93 -19.92 -5.48 19.85
CA ASP A 93 -19.87 -5.49 18.38
C ASP A 93 -18.56 -6.06 17.80
N LEU A 94 -17.43 -5.87 18.48
CA LEU A 94 -16.09 -6.19 17.98
C LEU A 94 -15.25 -6.99 18.99
N GLU A 95 -14.51 -7.99 18.49
CA GLU A 95 -13.38 -8.63 19.18
C GLU A 95 -12.07 -8.16 18.51
N VAL A 96 -11.09 -7.71 19.30
CA VAL A 96 -9.79 -7.24 18.79
C VAL A 96 -8.68 -8.10 19.37
N TYR A 97 -7.87 -8.66 18.48
CA TYR A 97 -6.70 -9.47 18.82
C TYR A 97 -5.43 -8.78 18.35
N PHE A 98 -4.36 -8.87 19.13
CA PHE A 98 -3.07 -8.26 18.82
C PHE A 98 -1.93 -9.26 19.03
N GLU A 99 -0.99 -9.29 18.10
CA GLU A 99 0.25 -10.05 18.19
C GLU A 99 1.41 -9.06 18.20
N LYS A 100 2.10 -8.96 19.32
CA LYS A 100 3.02 -7.86 19.62
C LYS A 100 4.32 -7.90 18.82
N ASP A 101 4.84 -9.08 18.49
CA ASP A 101 6.16 -9.21 17.84
C ASP A 101 6.08 -8.84 16.34
N SER A 102 4.98 -9.16 15.66
CA SER A 102 4.69 -8.65 14.31
C SER A 102 4.08 -7.27 14.29
N PHE A 103 3.53 -6.82 15.41
CA PHE A 103 2.62 -5.68 15.49
C PHE A 103 1.38 -5.90 14.61
N SER A 104 0.83 -7.11 14.59
CA SER A 104 -0.36 -7.42 13.78
C SER A 104 -1.63 -7.35 14.61
N ILE A 105 -2.71 -6.92 13.96
CA ILE A 105 -4.04 -6.85 14.55
C ILE A 105 -5.04 -7.65 13.73
N MET A 106 -5.96 -8.31 14.44
CA MET A 106 -7.17 -8.87 13.85
C MET A 106 -8.39 -8.28 14.54
N ILE A 107 -9.36 -7.83 13.76
CA ILE A 107 -10.61 -7.26 14.25
C ILE A 107 -11.74 -8.12 13.70
N LYS A 108 -12.56 -8.67 14.57
CA LYS A 108 -13.72 -9.46 14.19
C LYS A 108 -15.00 -8.70 14.49
N ASN A 109 -15.82 -8.54 13.47
CA ASN A 109 -17.19 -8.08 13.63
C ASN A 109 -18.08 -9.24 14.09
N LYS A 110 -18.70 -9.11 15.27
CA LYS A 110 -19.52 -10.16 15.90
C LYS A 110 -20.88 -10.35 15.22
N GLU A 111 -21.40 -9.31 14.57
CA GLU A 111 -22.68 -9.37 13.83
C GLU A 111 -22.54 -10.17 12.53
N THR A 112 -21.48 -9.91 11.76
CA THR A 112 -21.27 -10.50 10.43
C THR A 112 -20.32 -11.70 10.45
N GLY A 113 -19.53 -11.86 11.51
CA GLY A 113 -18.42 -12.82 11.57
C GLY A 113 -17.20 -12.44 10.72
N TYR A 114 -17.21 -11.27 10.09
CA TYR A 114 -16.13 -10.82 9.21
C TYR A 114 -14.89 -10.44 10.03
N PHE A 115 -13.72 -10.86 9.55
CA PHE A 115 -12.42 -10.47 10.13
C PHE A 115 -11.68 -9.50 9.21
N TRP A 116 -11.22 -8.39 9.77
CA TRP A 116 -10.12 -7.61 9.22
C TRP A 116 -8.81 -8.12 9.81
N SER A 117 -7.81 -8.33 8.95
CA SER A 117 -6.44 -8.64 9.33
C SER A 117 -5.52 -7.53 8.84
N SER A 118 -4.52 -7.16 9.63
CA SER A 118 -3.44 -6.25 9.20
C SER A 118 -2.32 -6.93 8.44
N ARG A 119 -2.43 -8.23 8.20
CA ARG A 119 -1.55 -9.01 7.34
C ARG A 119 -2.33 -9.43 6.10
N PRO A 120 -1.68 -9.58 4.94
CA PRO A 120 -2.35 -10.10 3.76
C PRO A 120 -2.62 -11.59 3.97
N GLU A 121 -3.89 -11.96 3.98
CA GLU A 121 -4.30 -13.35 4.20
C GLU A 121 -4.27 -14.19 2.92
N TYR A 122 -4.40 -15.52 3.06
CA TYR A 122 -4.34 -16.48 1.95
C TYR A 122 -3.00 -16.48 1.20
N GLN A 123 -1.91 -16.31 1.93
CA GLN A 123 -0.56 -16.56 1.41
C GLN A 123 -0.32 -18.06 1.19
N GLY A 124 0.59 -18.40 0.29
CA GLY A 124 1.07 -19.78 0.11
C GLY A 124 0.12 -20.73 -0.64
N ILE A 125 -1.11 -20.31 -0.93
CA ILE A 125 -2.15 -21.12 -1.59
C ILE A 125 -1.79 -21.53 -3.03
N SER A 126 -0.79 -20.90 -3.65
CA SER A 126 -0.28 -21.33 -4.96
C SER A 126 0.45 -22.68 -4.94
N GLY A 127 0.72 -23.24 -3.76
CA GLY A 127 1.47 -24.50 -3.61
C GLY A 127 2.97 -24.36 -3.83
N THR A 128 3.47 -23.13 -4.01
CA THR A 128 4.89 -22.82 -4.10
C THR A 128 5.24 -21.64 -3.21
N ARG A 129 6.53 -21.44 -2.95
CA ARG A 129 6.99 -20.25 -2.26
C ARG A 129 6.69 -19.01 -3.11
N GLU A 130 5.86 -18.12 -2.58
CA GLU A 130 5.35 -16.95 -3.31
C GLU A 130 6.30 -15.75 -3.29
N ASP A 131 7.14 -15.63 -2.25
CA ASP A 131 8.03 -14.48 -2.10
C ASP A 131 9.35 -14.79 -1.38
N ASN A 132 10.32 -13.87 -1.51
CA ASN A 132 11.54 -13.88 -0.72
C ASN A 132 11.26 -13.51 0.76
N THR A 133 12.23 -13.77 1.63
CA THR A 133 12.06 -13.56 3.07
C THR A 133 11.85 -12.09 3.44
N ALA A 134 12.52 -11.17 2.75
CA ALA A 134 12.42 -9.73 3.04
C ALA A 134 11.00 -9.21 2.79
N ASN A 135 10.39 -9.56 1.66
CA ASN A 135 9.01 -9.19 1.36
C ASN A 135 8.02 -9.89 2.29
N ARG A 136 8.25 -11.16 2.64
CA ARG A 136 7.42 -11.89 3.61
C ARG A 136 7.46 -11.22 5.00
N ASN A 137 8.60 -10.68 5.42
CA ASN A 137 8.73 -9.91 6.65
C ASN A 137 7.93 -8.60 6.62
N LEU A 138 7.87 -7.92 5.48
CA LEU A 138 7.03 -6.74 5.29
C LEU A 138 5.55 -7.14 5.39
N MET A 139 5.14 -8.14 4.61
CA MET A 139 3.75 -8.64 4.59
C MET A 139 3.23 -9.06 5.96
N ASN A 140 4.06 -9.78 6.74
CA ASN A 140 3.63 -10.35 8.01
C ASN A 140 3.90 -9.45 9.22
N SER A 141 4.20 -8.17 9.02
CA SER A 141 4.39 -7.22 10.11
C SER A 141 3.55 -5.97 9.88
N GLY A 142 2.79 -5.59 10.91
CA GLY A 142 1.89 -4.45 10.89
C GLY A 142 2.54 -3.12 11.26
N LEU A 143 3.85 -3.07 11.48
CA LEU A 143 4.56 -1.81 11.73
C LEU A 143 5.85 -1.76 10.93
N TRP A 144 5.95 -0.75 10.06
CA TRP A 144 7.17 -0.44 9.31
C TRP A 144 7.68 0.95 9.66
N VAL A 145 8.99 1.11 9.60
CA VAL A 145 9.67 2.41 9.74
C VAL A 145 10.49 2.70 8.49
N ASP A 146 10.43 3.95 8.06
CA ASP A 146 11.25 4.50 6.99
C ASP A 146 12.34 5.38 7.60
N TYR A 147 13.60 5.13 7.26
CA TYR A 147 14.73 5.87 7.81
C TYR A 147 15.87 6.02 6.81
N PHE A 148 16.78 6.96 7.06
CA PHE A 148 18.01 7.11 6.30
C PHE A 148 19.23 7.24 7.22
N ILE A 149 20.41 7.03 6.65
CA ILE A 149 21.68 7.23 7.36
C ILE A 149 22.08 8.71 7.30
N ALA A 150 22.14 9.38 8.46
CA ALA A 150 22.36 10.82 8.59
C ALA A 150 23.67 11.30 7.96
N GLN A 151 24.71 10.47 7.99
CA GLN A 151 26.03 10.79 7.42
C GLN A 151 26.05 10.77 5.88
N ASN A 152 25.02 10.22 5.24
CA ASN A 152 24.91 10.13 3.79
C ASN A 152 23.45 10.28 3.33
N VAL A 153 22.94 11.52 3.43
CA VAL A 153 21.56 11.86 3.08
C VAL A 153 21.39 11.87 1.56
N THR A 154 20.86 10.77 1.02
CA THR A 154 20.51 10.63 -0.39
C THR A 154 19.21 9.84 -0.49
N THR A 155 18.43 10.02 -1.55
CA THR A 155 17.22 9.19 -1.76
C THR A 155 17.54 7.70 -1.92
N SER A 156 18.80 7.36 -2.25
CA SER A 156 19.30 5.98 -2.32
C SER A 156 19.56 5.33 -0.95
N THR A 157 19.56 6.10 0.14
CA THR A 157 19.77 5.57 1.51
C THR A 157 18.48 5.47 2.32
N LEU A 158 17.33 5.83 1.73
CA LEU A 158 16.03 5.58 2.34
C LEU A 158 15.77 4.08 2.42
N THR A 159 15.51 3.59 3.62
CA THR A 159 15.29 2.18 3.93
C THR A 159 13.96 2.03 4.63
N THR A 160 13.13 1.11 4.14
CA THR A 160 11.92 0.65 4.82
C THR A 160 12.23 -0.67 5.52
N ALA A 161 11.96 -0.75 6.81
CA ALA A 161 12.10 -1.98 7.57
C ALA A 161 10.87 -2.22 8.44
N SER A 162 10.36 -3.45 8.43
CA SER A 162 9.35 -3.91 9.38
C SER A 162 9.96 -4.42 10.68
N LEU A 163 9.15 -4.59 11.72
CA LEU A 163 9.62 -5.20 12.97
C LEU A 163 10.27 -6.56 12.74
N TYR A 164 9.68 -7.40 11.89
CA TYR A 164 10.24 -8.69 11.54
C TYR A 164 11.59 -8.61 10.81
N THR A 165 11.79 -7.58 9.99
CA THR A 165 13.09 -7.31 9.36
C THR A 165 14.14 -6.94 10.40
N ILE A 166 13.80 -6.05 11.34
CA ILE A 166 14.73 -5.58 12.39
C ILE A 166 15.02 -6.67 13.42
N ALA A 167 14.02 -7.47 13.76
CA ALA A 167 14.14 -8.62 14.66
C ALA A 167 14.83 -9.84 14.02
N GLU A 168 15.18 -9.78 12.73
CA GLU A 168 15.83 -10.85 11.97
C GLU A 168 15.13 -12.21 12.06
N VAL A 169 13.78 -12.21 11.99
CA VAL A 169 12.99 -13.42 12.15
C VAL A 169 13.33 -14.48 11.09
N LYS A 170 13.14 -15.74 11.47
CA LYS A 170 13.29 -16.89 10.57
C LYS A 170 11.98 -17.66 10.52
N TYR A 171 11.56 -18.04 9.33
CA TYR A 171 10.36 -18.85 9.15
C TYR A 171 10.68 -20.33 9.24
N ALA A 172 9.83 -21.09 9.93
CA ALA A 172 10.00 -22.54 10.09
C ALA A 172 9.85 -23.32 8.77
N ASN A 173 9.32 -22.67 7.74
CA ASN A 173 9.03 -23.24 6.43
C ASN A 173 9.01 -22.14 5.34
N ASP A 174 8.86 -22.55 4.09
CA ASP A 174 8.85 -21.66 2.92
C ASP A 174 7.52 -20.96 2.64
N GLY A 175 6.50 -21.21 3.46
CA GLY A 175 5.15 -20.66 3.36
C GLY A 175 4.23 -21.38 2.38
N SER A 176 4.71 -22.36 1.61
CA SER A 176 3.88 -23.05 0.62
C SER A 176 2.84 -23.97 1.27
N ILE A 177 1.60 -23.95 0.78
CA ILE A 177 0.51 -24.83 1.20
C ILE A 177 0.27 -25.85 0.10
N THR A 178 0.56 -27.13 0.37
CA THR A 178 0.45 -28.21 -0.62
C THR A 178 -0.49 -29.31 -0.14
N ALA A 179 -0.80 -30.29 -1.00
CA ALA A 179 -1.59 -31.45 -0.58
C ALA A 179 -0.91 -32.24 0.56
N GLU A 180 0.42 -32.27 0.59
CA GLU A 180 1.23 -32.91 1.64
C GLU A 180 1.30 -32.05 2.91
N ASN A 181 1.19 -30.72 2.78
CA ASN A 181 1.24 -29.76 3.89
C ASN A 181 0.07 -28.77 3.78
N PRO A 182 -1.16 -29.19 4.13
CA PRO A 182 -2.37 -28.42 3.90
C PRO A 182 -2.64 -27.33 4.95
N ASP A 183 -1.76 -27.19 5.95
CA ASP A 183 -1.91 -26.23 7.03
C ASP A 183 -1.80 -24.78 6.53
N HIS A 184 -2.89 -24.03 6.66
CA HIS A 184 -2.98 -22.64 6.22
C HIS A 184 -2.16 -21.65 7.08
N LEU A 185 -1.67 -22.06 8.25
CA LEU A 185 -0.87 -21.20 9.13
C LEU A 185 0.59 -21.11 8.70
N ARG A 186 1.05 -22.03 7.84
CA ARG A 186 2.45 -22.15 7.39
C ARG A 186 3.10 -20.83 6.98
N PRO A 187 2.44 -19.92 6.23
CA PRO A 187 2.98 -18.61 5.88
C PRO A 187 3.34 -17.70 7.07
N TYR A 188 2.85 -17.99 8.27
CA TYR A 188 3.01 -17.13 9.45
C TYR A 188 3.90 -17.75 10.54
N ILE A 189 4.23 -19.04 10.44
CA ILE A 189 4.97 -19.75 11.50
C ILE A 189 6.47 -19.40 11.46
N LEU A 190 6.96 -18.84 12.56
CA LEU A 190 8.37 -18.56 12.81
C LEU A 190 9.09 -19.75 13.46
N GLU A 191 10.41 -19.84 13.26
CA GLU A 191 11.29 -20.68 14.08
C GLU A 191 11.28 -20.16 15.52
N THR A 192 11.07 -21.06 16.49
CA THR A 192 11.04 -20.70 17.90
C THR A 192 12.33 -20.00 18.32
N GLY A 193 12.19 -18.81 18.92
CA GLY A 193 13.34 -18.00 19.39
C GLY A 193 14.09 -17.27 18.28
N SER A 194 13.57 -17.22 17.05
CA SER A 194 14.20 -16.45 15.98
C SER A 194 14.03 -14.94 16.12
N TYR A 195 13.01 -14.47 16.84
CA TYR A 195 12.77 -13.04 17.08
C TYR A 195 13.83 -12.47 18.05
N ILE A 196 14.63 -11.53 17.56
CA ILE A 196 15.72 -10.91 18.32
C ILE A 196 15.22 -9.69 19.10
N ASN A 197 14.81 -9.93 20.36
CA ASN A 197 14.32 -8.88 21.27
C ASN A 197 15.34 -7.76 21.60
N ARG A 198 16.64 -8.03 21.41
CA ARG A 198 17.68 -7.00 21.62
C ARG A 198 17.73 -5.95 20.51
N ASN A 199 17.16 -6.26 19.34
CA ASN A 199 17.10 -5.36 18.20
C ASN A 199 15.82 -4.53 18.24
N VAL A 200 14.72 -5.15 18.67
CA VAL A 200 13.41 -4.49 18.80
C VAL A 200 12.51 -5.21 19.81
N SER A 201 11.73 -4.46 20.58
CA SER A 201 10.70 -5.00 21.48
C SER A 201 9.45 -4.15 21.47
N VAL A 202 8.32 -4.79 21.75
CA VAL A 202 7.03 -4.13 21.92
C VAL A 202 6.45 -4.53 23.27
N GLU A 203 6.10 -3.55 24.09
CA GLU A 203 5.45 -3.75 25.38
C GLU A 203 4.03 -3.20 25.36
N VAL A 204 3.07 -4.05 25.72
CA VAL A 204 1.66 -3.64 25.85
C VAL A 204 1.45 -3.03 27.24
N THR A 205 0.82 -1.85 27.28
CA THR A 205 0.50 -1.13 28.51
C THR A 205 -0.93 -0.58 28.48
N ASN A 206 -1.43 -0.15 29.65
CA ASN A 206 -2.70 0.57 29.77
C ASN A 206 -3.91 -0.10 29.10
N GLN A 207 -3.96 -1.43 29.10
CA GLN A 207 -5.10 -2.17 28.57
C GLN A 207 -6.36 -1.92 29.42
N THR A 208 -7.42 -1.50 28.76
CA THR A 208 -8.75 -1.26 29.32
C THR A 208 -9.78 -2.20 28.68
N ALA A 209 -11.07 -1.90 28.79
CA ALA A 209 -12.11 -2.64 28.08
C ALA A 209 -12.21 -2.26 26.58
N THR A 210 -11.66 -1.13 26.16
CA THR A 210 -11.79 -0.62 24.79
C THR A 210 -10.52 0.03 24.23
N SER A 211 -9.41 0.03 24.98
CA SER A 211 -8.17 0.69 24.55
C SER A 211 -6.92 0.06 25.16
N PHE A 212 -5.79 0.14 24.46
CA PHE A 212 -4.46 -0.23 24.95
C PHE A 212 -3.44 0.68 24.31
N ALA A 213 -2.27 0.77 24.95
CA ALA A 213 -1.10 1.40 24.37
C ALA A 213 -0.02 0.34 24.17
N THR A 214 0.89 0.60 23.24
CA THR A 214 2.11 -0.17 23.06
C THR A 214 3.30 0.76 23.05
N HIS A 215 4.33 0.43 23.81
CA HIS A 215 5.64 1.07 23.71
C HIS A 215 6.50 0.26 22.73
N VAL A 216 6.89 0.88 21.62
CA VAL A 216 7.73 0.27 20.58
C VAL A 216 9.14 0.82 20.72
N ASP A 217 10.10 -0.07 20.99
CA ASP A 217 11.51 0.28 21.15
C ASP A 217 12.33 -0.47 20.10
N ILE A 218 12.78 0.27 19.09
CA ILE A 218 13.62 -0.19 17.98
C ILE A 218 15.09 0.13 18.30
N LYS A 219 15.63 -0.61 19.28
CA LYS A 219 17.01 -0.49 19.79
C LYS A 219 18.08 -0.48 18.72
N GLU A 220 17.95 -1.26 17.64
CA GLU A 220 18.94 -1.31 16.55
C GLU A 220 19.07 0.04 15.80
N LEU A 221 18.02 0.86 15.84
CA LEU A 221 17.96 2.16 15.15
C LEU A 221 17.93 3.37 16.10
N ASP A 222 17.94 3.14 17.42
CA ASP A 222 17.77 4.16 18.46
C ASP A 222 16.47 4.99 18.30
N PHE A 223 15.36 4.32 17.95
CA PHE A 223 14.02 4.91 17.86
C PHE A 223 13.07 4.31 18.90
N GLU A 224 12.33 5.16 19.59
CA GLU A 224 11.26 4.75 20.51
C GLU A 224 9.99 5.58 20.23
N PHE A 225 8.82 4.97 20.37
CA PHE A 225 7.54 5.69 20.30
C PHE A 225 6.40 4.84 20.86
N ASP A 226 5.32 5.51 21.25
CA ASP A 226 4.09 4.86 21.71
C ASP A 226 3.05 4.81 20.59
N VAL A 227 2.23 3.76 20.61
CA VAL A 227 1.04 3.64 19.75
C VAL A 227 -0.16 3.35 20.62
N GLU A 228 -1.16 4.20 20.55
CA GLU A 228 -2.44 4.06 21.22
C GLU A 228 -3.46 3.47 20.25
N MET A 229 -4.17 2.43 20.69
CA MET A 229 -5.19 1.75 19.91
C MET A 229 -6.47 1.69 20.74
N SER A 230 -7.59 2.12 20.16
CA SER A 230 -8.86 2.17 20.86
C SER A 230 -10.05 1.92 19.94
N ILE A 231 -11.19 1.56 20.54
CA ILE A 231 -12.48 1.57 19.86
C ILE A 231 -13.31 2.69 20.46
N ASN A 232 -13.69 3.65 19.61
CA ASN A 232 -14.57 4.77 19.95
C ASN A 232 -15.72 4.82 18.94
N ASP A 233 -16.96 4.79 19.42
CA ASP A 233 -18.18 4.87 18.60
C ASP A 233 -18.21 3.88 17.39
N GLY A 234 -17.70 2.66 17.60
CA GLY A 234 -17.63 1.62 16.56
C GLY A 234 -16.50 1.82 15.54
N ALA A 235 -15.68 2.86 15.68
CA ALA A 235 -14.46 3.06 14.90
C ALA A 235 -13.25 2.51 15.66
N PHE A 236 -12.40 1.78 14.96
CA PHE A 236 -11.07 1.43 15.46
C PHE A 236 -10.11 2.58 15.16
N GLU A 237 -9.58 3.19 16.21
CA GLU A 237 -8.69 4.34 16.15
C GLU A 237 -7.27 3.93 16.54
N VAL A 238 -6.30 4.43 15.79
CA VAL A 238 -4.88 4.21 16.01
C VAL A 238 -4.19 5.56 16.01
N TYR A 239 -3.42 5.85 17.05
CA TYR A 239 -2.79 7.13 17.26
C TYR A 239 -1.35 6.97 17.72
N ILE A 240 -0.44 7.77 17.16
CA ILE A 240 0.96 7.86 17.60
C ILE A 240 1.14 9.26 18.20
N PRO A 241 1.30 9.41 19.53
CA PRO A 241 1.59 10.69 20.15
C PRO A 241 2.94 11.22 19.65
N SER A 242 2.95 12.40 19.03
CA SER A 242 4.16 12.99 18.44
C SER A 242 5.30 13.20 19.44
N GLU A 243 4.93 13.50 20.68
CA GLU A 243 5.82 13.72 21.81
C GLU A 243 6.42 12.43 22.38
N SER A 244 5.86 11.26 22.04
CA SER A 244 6.44 9.96 22.40
C SER A 244 7.58 9.55 21.49
N ILE A 245 7.71 10.17 20.30
CA ILE A 245 8.71 9.82 19.31
C ILE A 245 10.07 10.35 19.76
N ILE A 246 10.99 9.43 20.03
CA ILE A 246 12.36 9.70 20.48
C ILE A 246 13.34 9.14 19.44
N GLU A 247 14.33 9.94 19.05
CA GLU A 247 15.45 9.58 18.18
C GLU A 247 16.76 9.93 18.92
N ASP A 248 17.31 8.98 19.68
CA ASP A 248 18.50 9.23 20.53
C ASP A 248 19.82 9.02 19.78
N GLY A 249 19.81 8.25 18.69
CA GLY A 249 20.99 7.93 17.89
C GLY A 249 21.40 9.04 16.92
N ASP A 250 22.67 9.07 16.53
CA ASP A 250 23.20 10.01 15.52
C ASP A 250 23.29 9.42 14.11
N LEU A 251 23.17 8.10 13.97
CA LEU A 251 23.40 7.39 12.71
C LEU A 251 22.16 7.38 11.82
N TYR A 252 21.00 7.10 12.40
CA TYR A 252 19.74 6.97 11.66
C TYR A 252 18.83 8.15 11.96
N ARG A 253 17.98 8.49 11.00
CA ARG A 253 16.92 9.49 11.16
C ARG A 253 15.62 8.93 10.62
N LEU A 254 14.57 9.03 11.43
CA LEU A 254 13.23 8.55 11.11
C LEU A 254 12.58 9.51 10.11
N THR A 255 11.87 8.95 9.13
CA THR A 255 11.16 9.71 8.10
C THR A 255 9.70 9.32 7.97
N GLY A 256 9.33 8.11 8.40
CA GLY A 256 7.97 7.62 8.37
C GLY A 256 7.76 6.45 9.32
N ILE A 257 6.55 6.38 9.87
CA ILE A 257 6.02 5.21 10.56
C ILE A 257 4.77 4.80 9.80
N GLN A 258 4.68 3.53 9.41
CA GLN A 258 3.53 2.98 8.71
C GLN A 258 2.90 1.90 9.58
N LEU A 259 1.63 2.10 9.94
CA LEU A 259 0.85 1.16 10.72
C LEU A 259 -0.16 0.43 9.83
N PHE A 260 -0.20 -0.88 10.01
CA PHE A 260 -1.12 -1.83 9.38
C PHE A 260 -1.25 -1.64 7.85
N PRO A 261 -0.14 -1.64 7.08
CA PRO A 261 -0.17 -1.35 5.64
C PRO A 261 -1.01 -2.34 4.83
N TYR A 262 -1.25 -3.54 5.34
CA TYR A 262 -2.08 -4.57 4.73
C TYR A 262 -3.46 -4.73 5.38
N LEU A 263 -3.92 -3.76 6.19
CA LEU A 263 -5.24 -3.82 6.80
C LEU A 263 -6.35 -3.94 5.75
N GLY A 264 -7.06 -5.06 5.78
CA GLY A 264 -8.15 -5.33 4.83
C GLY A 264 -7.68 -5.65 3.41
N ALA A 265 -6.42 -6.06 3.23
CA ALA A 265 -5.91 -6.50 1.94
C ALA A 265 -6.63 -7.77 1.45
N SER A 266 -6.95 -7.81 0.16
CA SER A 266 -7.56 -8.96 -0.52
C SER A 266 -6.55 -9.74 -1.36
N ARG A 267 -6.79 -11.04 -1.50
CA ARG A 267 -6.01 -11.88 -2.40
C ARG A 267 -6.52 -11.76 -3.83
N GLU A 268 -5.80 -11.00 -4.66
CA GLU A 268 -6.07 -10.87 -6.09
C GLU A 268 -7.55 -10.52 -6.37
N ALA A 269 -8.18 -11.20 -7.34
CA ALA A 269 -9.58 -11.04 -7.71
C ALA A 269 -10.54 -11.98 -6.98
N ASN A 270 -10.07 -12.67 -5.93
CA ASN A 270 -10.83 -13.72 -5.25
C ASN A 270 -11.80 -13.18 -4.20
N VAL A 271 -11.62 -11.92 -3.79
CA VAL A 271 -12.51 -11.25 -2.85
C VAL A 271 -13.27 -10.16 -3.61
N PRO A 272 -14.59 -10.32 -3.84
CA PRO A 272 -15.39 -9.29 -4.47
C PRO A 272 -15.44 -8.05 -3.56
N GLY A 273 -15.28 -6.87 -4.15
CA GLY A 273 -15.24 -5.64 -3.40
C GLY A 273 -14.67 -4.47 -4.20
N TYR A 274 -14.42 -3.38 -3.49
CA TYR A 274 -13.84 -2.19 -4.07
C TYR A 274 -12.97 -1.45 -3.05
N MET A 275 -11.97 -0.73 -3.55
CA MET A 275 -11.27 0.31 -2.81
C MET A 275 -11.94 1.65 -3.11
N MET A 276 -12.19 2.45 -2.08
CA MET A 276 -12.70 3.81 -2.21
C MET A 276 -11.54 4.80 -2.11
N ILE A 277 -11.40 5.65 -3.12
CA ILE A 277 -10.43 6.75 -3.14
C ILE A 277 -11.22 8.04 -2.92
N PRO A 278 -11.14 8.66 -1.74
CA PRO A 278 -11.93 9.85 -1.40
C PRO A 278 -11.33 11.15 -1.97
N ASP A 279 -10.77 11.11 -3.18
CA ASP A 279 -10.21 12.31 -3.84
C ASP A 279 -11.23 12.95 -4.78
N GLY A 280 -11.35 14.28 -4.70
CA GLY A 280 -12.35 15.05 -5.45
C GLY A 280 -13.80 14.59 -5.19
N VAL A 281 -14.46 14.10 -6.24
CA VAL A 281 -15.84 13.55 -6.15
C VAL A 281 -15.87 12.08 -5.68
N GLY A 282 -14.69 11.48 -5.45
CA GLY A 282 -14.51 10.08 -5.09
C GLY A 282 -14.43 9.14 -6.29
N ALA A 283 -13.66 8.07 -6.16
CA ALA A 283 -13.57 6.98 -7.12
C ALA A 283 -13.66 5.62 -6.43
N LEU A 284 -14.23 4.63 -7.11
CA LEU A 284 -14.23 3.23 -6.68
C LEU A 284 -13.38 2.41 -7.63
N VAL A 285 -12.42 1.65 -7.10
CA VAL A 285 -11.62 0.70 -7.87
C VAL A 285 -12.08 -0.70 -7.50
N ARG A 286 -12.67 -1.43 -8.46
CA ARG A 286 -13.18 -2.80 -8.27
C ARG A 286 -12.02 -3.78 -8.09
N LEU A 287 -12.13 -4.68 -7.13
CA LEU A 287 -11.13 -5.71 -6.84
C LEU A 287 -11.26 -6.94 -7.75
N ASN A 288 -12.08 -6.89 -8.80
CA ASN A 288 -12.38 -8.01 -9.70
C ASN A 288 -11.24 -8.38 -10.67
N GLN A 289 -10.15 -7.63 -10.69
CA GLN A 289 -8.96 -7.92 -11.49
C GLN A 289 -7.71 -7.43 -10.78
N ARG A 290 -6.58 -8.09 -11.05
CA ARG A 290 -5.28 -7.65 -10.56
C ARG A 290 -4.82 -6.43 -11.36
N TYR A 291 -4.57 -5.33 -10.67
CA TYR A 291 -3.86 -4.18 -11.23
C TYR A 291 -2.39 -4.30 -10.86
N ASN A 292 -1.50 -4.28 -11.86
CA ASN A 292 -0.04 -4.23 -11.64
C ASN A 292 0.49 -2.80 -11.52
N THR A 293 -0.42 -1.83 -11.37
CA THR A 293 -0.12 -0.40 -11.39
C THR A 293 -0.43 0.15 -10.00
N TYR A 294 0.56 0.74 -9.32
CA TYR A 294 0.32 1.45 -8.07
C TYR A 294 -0.40 2.76 -8.38
N PHE A 295 -1.46 3.07 -7.64
CA PHE A 295 -2.02 4.41 -7.66
C PHE A 295 -1.14 5.30 -6.78
N GLN A 296 -0.38 6.19 -7.41
CA GLN A 296 0.37 7.21 -6.69
C GLN A 296 -0.30 8.55 -6.93
N ALA A 297 -0.85 9.15 -5.88
CA ALA A 297 -1.31 10.54 -5.89
C ALA A 297 -0.85 11.22 -4.60
N ARG A 298 -0.50 12.50 -4.69
CA ARG A 298 -0.23 13.27 -3.47
C ARG A 298 -1.55 13.67 -2.84
N PHE A 299 -1.69 13.43 -1.54
CA PHE A 299 -2.84 13.90 -0.76
C PHE A 299 -2.83 15.43 -0.58
N TYR A 300 -1.63 16.01 -0.43
CA TYR A 300 -1.42 17.46 -0.38
C TYR A 300 -0.71 17.96 -1.65
N GLY A 301 -0.85 19.24 -1.98
CA GLY A 301 -0.17 19.85 -3.12
C GLY A 301 1.37 19.77 -3.04
N ALA A 302 2.07 20.34 -4.01
CA ALA A 302 3.53 20.35 -3.99
C ALA A 302 4.08 20.97 -2.70
N ASP A 303 4.93 20.24 -1.99
CA ASP A 303 5.70 20.74 -0.86
C ASP A 303 6.86 21.62 -1.38
N PHE A 304 6.97 22.84 -0.88
CA PHE A 304 8.04 23.78 -1.24
C PHE A 304 9.44 23.32 -0.82
N GLY A 305 9.55 22.43 0.17
CA GLY A 305 10.79 21.79 0.60
C GLY A 305 11.22 20.59 -0.26
N TYR A 306 10.29 19.99 -1.00
CA TYR A 306 10.54 18.84 -1.88
C TYR A 306 10.37 19.23 -3.36
N ASN A 307 11.48 19.43 -4.06
CA ASN A 307 11.52 19.63 -5.51
C ASN A 307 11.27 18.32 -6.29
N ALA A 308 10.15 17.66 -6.02
CA ALA A 308 9.65 16.56 -6.84
C ALA A 308 8.27 16.94 -7.37
N SER A 309 8.11 16.96 -8.68
CA SER A 309 6.80 17.06 -9.34
C SER A 309 6.29 15.65 -9.61
N THR A 310 5.79 14.96 -8.58
CA THR A 310 5.09 13.68 -8.81
C THR A 310 3.66 14.01 -9.24
N LEU A 311 3.40 13.89 -10.55
CA LEU A 311 2.03 13.90 -11.07
C LEU A 311 1.34 12.59 -10.64
N PRO A 312 0.05 12.62 -10.28
CA PRO A 312 -0.70 11.39 -10.08
C PRO A 312 -0.64 10.52 -11.33
N GLN A 313 -0.15 9.30 -11.17
CA GLN A 313 0.01 8.36 -12.26
C GLN A 313 -0.39 6.96 -11.80
N LEU A 314 -0.99 6.23 -12.72
CA LEU A 314 -1.02 4.78 -12.70
C LEU A 314 -0.02 4.35 -13.77
N SER A 315 1.10 3.79 -13.37
CA SER A 315 2.09 3.25 -14.31
C SER A 315 1.83 1.78 -14.56
#